data_AF-A0A1H5RWU5-F1
#
_entry.id   AF-A0A1H5RWU5-F1
#
_cell.length_a   1.000
_cell.length_b   1.000
_cell.length_c   1.000
_cell.angle_alpha   90.00
_cell.angle_beta   90.00
_cell.angle_gamma   90.00
#
_symmetry.space_group_name_H-M   'P 1'
#
loop_
_entity.id
_entity.type
_entity.pdbx_description
1 polymer ?
#
loop_
_entity_poly.entity_id
_entity_poly.type
_entity_poly.pdbx_seq_one_letter_code
_entity_poly.pdbx_strand_id
1 'polypeptide(L)' 'MAKYSFEFKKQLVSEYLSGRIGGDSLARKYGITRSQLWLWINAYKEFGDEGLKRSRKKEKYSFEKKLFVVELYLSSE' A
#
# COMPACT_ATOMS: atom_id res chain seq x y z
N MET A 1 -8.47 11.70 -9.71
CA MET A 1 -7.09 11.22 -9.95
C MET A 1 -6.45 10.68 -8.68
N ALA A 2 -5.41 9.86 -8.77
CA ALA A 2 -4.48 9.69 -7.64
C ALA A 2 -3.51 10.89 -7.64
N LYS A 3 -3.24 11.48 -6.48
CA LYS A 3 -2.32 12.62 -6.34
C LYS A 3 -0.86 12.25 -6.66
N TYR A 4 -0.50 10.99 -6.42
CA TYR A 4 0.85 10.46 -6.61
C TYR A 4 0.79 9.15 -7.42
N SER A 5 1.64 9.04 -8.44
CA SER A 5 1.78 7.83 -9.27
C SER A 5 2.53 6.73 -8.53
N PHE A 6 2.42 5.49 -9.01
CA PHE A 6 3.17 4.36 -8.47
C PHE A 6 4.69 4.58 -8.59
N GLU A 7 5.16 5.00 -9.76
CA GLU A 7 6.58 5.30 -10.01
C GLU A 7 7.14 6.33 -9.02
N PHE A 8 6.38 7.40 -8.75
CA PHE A 8 6.80 8.41 -7.79
C PHE A 8 6.96 7.86 -6.37
N LYS A 9 6.01 7.02 -5.92
CA LYS A 9 6.12 6.35 -4.62
C LYS A 9 7.31 5.40 -4.58
N LYS A 10 7.55 4.63 -5.65
CA LYS A 10 8.64 3.67 -5.74
C LYS A 10 10.01 4.37 -5.69
N GLN A 11 10.15 5.50 -6.39
CA GLN A 11 11.34 6.33 -6.32
C GLN A 11 11.62 6.80 -4.89
N LEU A 12 10.61 7.32 -4.18
CA LEU A 12 10.76 7.78 -2.79
C LEU A 12 11.17 6.67 -1.83
N VAL A 13 10.53 5.50 -1.92
CA VAL A 13 10.88 4.37 -1.08
C VAL A 13 12.30 3.88 -1.40
N SER A 14 12.69 3.84 -2.68
CA SER A 14 14.06 3.48 -3.08
C SER A 14 15.10 4.48 -2.57
N GLU A 15 14.83 5.79 -2.66
CA GLU A 15 15.71 6.83 -2.09
C GLU A 15 15.86 6.67 -0.57
N TYR A 16 14.77 6.39 0.15
CA TYR A 16 14.81 6.11 1.58
C TYR A 16 15.64 4.86 1.90
N LEU A 17 15.45 3.76 1.16
CA LEU A 17 16.19 2.51 1.35
C LEU A 17 17.67 2.64 1.00
N SER A 18 18.03 3.56 0.09
CA SER A 18 19.43 3.85 -0.24
C SER A 18 20.20 4.50 0.91
N GLY A 19 19.52 4.96 1.97
CA GLY A 19 20.13 5.54 3.17
C GLY A 19 20.79 6.90 2.97
N ARG A 20 20.70 7.49 1.77
CA ARG A 20 21.36 8.77 1.43
C ARG A 20 20.73 9.98 2.10
N ILE A 21 19.42 9.92 2.36
CA ILE A 21 18.61 11.04 2.87
C ILE A 21 17.66 10.49 3.94
N GLY A 22 17.62 11.12 5.11
CA GLY A 22 16.66 10.79 6.16
C GLY A 22 15.21 11.01 5.72
N GLY A 23 14.26 10.25 6.29
CA GLY A 23 12.85 10.34 5.91
C GLY A 23 12.26 11.76 6.02
N ASP A 24 12.69 12.54 7.01
CA ASP A 24 12.18 13.90 7.24
C ASP A 24 12.67 14.89 6.18
N SER A 25 13.93 14.80 5.77
CA SER A 25 14.49 15.63 4.70
C SER A 25 13.96 15.22 3.34
N LEU A 26 13.76 13.91 3.12
CA LEU A 26 13.13 13.39 1.91
C LEU A 26 11.68 13.91 1.76
N ALA A 27 10.91 13.89 2.85
CA ALA A 27 9.54 14.38 2.86
C ALA A 27 9.48 15.88 2.51
N ARG A 28 10.36 16.70 3.09
CA ARG A 28 10.46 18.14 2.78
C ARG A 28 10.88 18.39 1.33
N LYS A 29 11.89 17.67 0.82
CA LYS A 29 12.39 17.79 -0.56
C LYS A 29 11.29 17.61 -1.59
N TYR A 30 10.40 16.65 -1.36
CA TYR A 30 9.32 16.32 -2.29
C TYR A 30 7.96 16.94 -1.91
N GLY A 31 7.92 17.78 -0.88
CA GLY A 31 6.69 18.45 -0.43
C GLY A 31 5.60 17.49 0.04
N ILE A 32 5.97 16.32 0.55
CA ILE A 32 5.05 15.32 1.08
C ILE A 32 5.06 15.35 2.61
N THR A 33 3.97 14.91 3.21
CA THR A 33 3.91 14.78 4.67
C THR A 33 4.74 13.58 5.12
N ARG A 34 5.38 13.68 6.29
CA ARG A 34 6.14 12.57 6.86
C ARG A 34 5.28 11.30 7.01
N SER A 35 4.04 11.45 7.45
CA SER A 35 3.12 10.33 7.65
C SER A 35 2.81 9.57 6.34
N GLN A 36 2.69 10.29 5.21
CA GLN A 36 2.48 9.65 3.90
C GLN A 36 3.71 8.84 3.46
N LEU A 37 4.91 9.38 3.67
CA LEU A 37 6.14 8.67 3.36
C LEU A 37 6.28 7.38 4.17
N TRP A 38 6.01 7.42 5.48
CA TRP A 38 6.02 6.22 6.34
C TRP A 38 5.01 5.18 5.90
N LEU A 39 3.81 5.60 5.50
CA LEU A 39 2.79 4.68 5.01
C LEU A 39 3.25 3.94 3.75
N TRP A 40 3.91 4.62 2.82
CA TRP A 40 4.46 3.97 1.62
C TRP A 40 5.64 3.05 1.94
N ILE A 41 6.54 3.46 2.84
CA ILE A 41 7.66 2.61 3.27
C ILE A 41 7.15 1.33 3.94
N ASN A 42 6.18 1.44 4.86
CA ASN A 42 5.62 0.28 5.56
C ASN A 42 4.87 -0.63 4.59
N ALA A 43 4.03 -0.08 3.71
CA ALA A 43 3.34 -0.86 2.70
C ALA A 43 4.32 -1.59 1.76
N TYR A 44 5.44 -0.96 1.40
CA TYR A 44 6.48 -1.60 0.61
C TYR A 44 7.24 -2.69 1.38
N LYS A 45 7.50 -2.49 2.68
CA LYS A 45 8.14 -3.52 3.52
C LYS A 45 7.27 -4.77 3.68
N GLU A 46 5.96 -4.59 3.78
CA GLU A 46 5.00 -5.68 4.02
C GLU A 46 4.59 -6.39 2.72
N PHE A 47 4.32 -5.63 1.65
CA PHE A 47 3.73 -6.16 0.41
C PHE A 47 4.58 -5.90 -0.85
N GLY A 48 5.78 -5.34 -0.71
CA GLY A 48 6.65 -4.99 -1.85
C GLY A 48 6.01 -3.96 -2.78
N ASP A 49 6.21 -4.14 -4.10
CA ASP A 49 5.62 -3.27 -5.13
C ASP A 49 4.08 -3.26 -5.09
N GLU A 50 3.44 -4.37 -4.72
CA GLU A 50 1.97 -4.44 -4.62
C GLU A 50 1.43 -3.51 -3.53
N GLY A 51 2.19 -3.26 -2.46
CA GLY A 51 1.80 -2.34 -1.38
C GLY A 51 1.74 -0.87 -1.81
N LEU A 52 2.49 -0.49 -2.85
CA LEU A 52 2.47 0.88 -3.38
C LEU A 52 1.37 1.08 -4.42
N LYS A 53 0.92 -0.02 -5.04
CA LYS A 53 -0.20 -0.04 -5.98
C LYS A 53 -1.51 0.22 -5.25
N ARG A 54 -2.46 0.75 -6.00
CA ARG A 54 -3.76 1.10 -5.44
C ARG A 54 -4.64 -0.14 -5.36
N SER A 55 -5.13 -0.47 -4.18
CA SER A 55 -6.10 -1.56 -3.96
C SER A 55 -7.52 -1.25 -4.48
N ARG A 56 -7.68 -0.47 -5.56
CA ARG A 56 -9.01 -0.29 -6.21
C ARG A 56 -9.38 -1.54 -7.01
N LYS A 57 -9.36 -2.71 -6.36
CA LYS A 57 -10.06 -3.88 -6.85
C LYS A 57 -11.49 -3.75 -6.35
N LYS A 58 -12.44 -3.47 -7.25
CA LYS A 58 -13.84 -3.81 -7.00
C LYS A 58 -13.93 -5.32 -7.12
N GLU A 59 -13.49 -6.05 -6.10
CA GLU A 59 -13.66 -7.50 -6.11
C GLU A 59 -15.15 -7.81 -6.11
N LYS A 60 -15.64 -8.34 -7.24
CA LYS A 60 -16.97 -8.91 -7.31
C LYS A 60 -16.87 -10.33 -6.76
N TYR A 61 -17.35 -10.52 -5.55
CA TYR A 61 -17.52 -11.86 -4.99
C TYR A 61 -18.67 -12.56 -5.72
N SER A 62 -18.41 -13.75 -6.26
CA SER A 62 -19.45 -14.62 -6.81
C SER A 62 -20.43 -15.04 -5.71
N PHE A 63 -21.65 -15.44 -6.11
CA PHE A 63 -22.63 -15.98 -5.17
C PHE A 63 -22.06 -17.17 -4.39
N GLU A 64 -21.43 -18.12 -5.09
CA GLU A 64 -20.78 -19.29 -4.51
C GLU A 64 -19.75 -18.94 -3.44
N LYS A 65 -18.88 -17.95 -3.70
CA LYS A 65 -17.87 -17.52 -2.73
C LYS A 65 -18.49 -16.89 -1.48
N LYS A 66 -19.61 -16.17 -1.63
CA LYS A 66 -20.35 -15.61 -0.49
C LYS A 66 -21.04 -16.70 0.31
N LEU A 67 -21.68 -17.65 -0.36
CA LEU A 67 -22.36 -18.78 0.28
C LEU A 67 -21.37 -19.63 1.08
N PHE A 68 -20.23 -19.99 0.48
CA PHE A 68 -19.17 -20.77 1.13
C PHE A 68 -18.68 -20.11 2.43
N VAL A 69 -18.48 -18.79 2.44
CA VAL A 69 -18.03 -18.07 3.64
C VAL A 69 -19.07 -18.13 4.76
N VAL A 70 -20.37 -18.06 4.42
CA VAL A 70 -21.46 -18.17 5.41
C VAL A 70 -21.52 -19.59 5.98
N GLU A 71 -21.45 -20.61 5.12
CA GLU A 71 -21.46 -22.01 5.54
C GLU A 71 -20.26 -22.35 6.42
N LEU A 72 -19.06 -21.88 6.05
CA LEU A 72 -17.85 -22.07 6.85
C LEU A 72 -18.03 -21.52 8.27
N TYR A 73 -18.53 -20.30 8.41
CA TYR A 73 -18.77 -19.66 9.71
C TYR A 73 -19.72 -20.50 10.58
N LEU A 74 -20.86 -20.90 10.02
CA LEU A 74 -21.87 -21.70 10.72
C LEU A 74 -21.41 -23.11 11.08
N SER A 75 -20.45 -23.67 10.34
CA SER A 75 -19.89 -25.01 10.61
C SER A 75 -18.74 -25.02 11.63
N SER A 76 -18.23 -23.84 11.99
CA SER A 76 -17.11 -23.67 12.93
C SER A 76 -17.53 -23.29 14.35
N GLU A 77 -18.84 -23.19 14.60
CA GLU A 77 -19.51 -23.10 15.92
C GLU A 77 -20.05 -24.47 16.34
#